data_AF-A0A956X9B4-F1
#
_entry.id   AF-A0A956X9B4-F1
#
_cell.length_a   1.000
_cell.length_b   1.000
_cell.length_c   1.000
_cell.angle_alpha   90.00
_cell.angle_beta   90.00
_cell.angle_gamma   90.00
#
_symmetry.space_group_name_H-M   'P 1'
#
loop_
_entity.id
_entity.type
_entity.pdbx_description
1 polymer ?
#
loop_
_entity_poly.entity_id
_entity_poly.type
_entity_poly.pdbx_seq_one_letter_code
_entity_poly.pdbx_strand_id
1 'polypeptide(L)'
;MSLKKLILRVARSVLNEVLGQINQQMSILQDSVRAPIQAMISQVTSGIWVGKGADAFVNECTNLFIPGSDRLIEHCSTLTTSINRAADVMEQADRQARGLVDNLAGVFQNIY
;
A
#
# COMPACT_ATOMS: atom_id res chain seq x y z
N MET A 1 25.58 -7.14 18.76
CA MET A 1 24.68 -6.90 17.61
C MET A 1 25.18 -5.65 16.89
N SER A 2 25.48 -5.71 15.58
CA SER A 2 26.05 -4.56 14.85
C SER A 2 25.02 -3.43 14.71
N LEU A 3 25.43 -2.17 14.89
CA LEU A 3 24.64 -0.95 14.69
C LEU A 3 23.86 -0.96 13.35
N LYS A 4 24.46 -1.52 12.29
CA LYS A 4 23.82 -1.65 10.97
C LYS A 4 22.59 -2.57 10.98
N LYS A 5 22.64 -3.69 11.72
CA LYS A 5 21.51 -4.61 11.90
C LYS A 5 20.38 -3.94 12.67
N LEU A 6 20.71 -3.09 13.65
CA LEU A 6 19.73 -2.32 14.41
C LEU A 6 19.01 -1.33 13.48
N ILE A 7 19.76 -0.56 12.68
CA ILE A 7 19.21 0.44 11.75
C ILE A 7 18.31 -0.22 10.69
N LEU A 8 18.74 -1.33 10.08
CA LEU A 8 17.91 -2.08 9.13
C LEU A 8 16.62 -2.61 9.75
N ARG A 9 16.68 -3.05 11.01
CA ARG A 9 15.50 -3.56 11.72
C ARG A 9 14.52 -2.44 12.08
N VAL A 10 15.03 -1.28 12.51
CA VAL A 10 14.21 -0.08 12.74
C VAL A 10 13.58 0.40 11.43
N ALA A 11 14.34 0.46 10.34
CA ALA A 11 13.82 0.83 9.02
C ALA A 11 12.69 -0.10 8.57
N ARG A 12 12.83 -1.43 8.74
CA ARG A 12 11.75 -2.39 8.46
C ARG A 12 10.53 -2.18 9.35
N SER A 13 10.73 -1.86 10.63
CA SER A 13 9.62 -1.59 11.54
C SER A 13 8.79 -0.39 11.07
N VAL A 14 9.45 0.71 10.70
CA VAL A 14 8.79 1.91 10.18
C VAL A 14 8.09 1.61 8.85
N LEU A 15 8.72 0.83 7.96
CA LEU A 15 8.13 0.41 6.70
C LEU A 15 6.84 -0.39 6.91
N ASN A 16 6.87 -1.36 7.81
CA ASN A 16 5.72 -2.20 8.15
C ASN A 16 4.57 -1.38 8.75
N GLU A 17 4.90 -0.36 9.56
CA GLU A 17 3.91 0.56 10.10
C GLU A 17 3.23 1.37 8.98
N VAL A 18 4.00 1.93 8.05
CA VAL A 18 3.46 2.66 6.90
C VAL A 18 2.60 1.76 6.01
N LEU A 19 3.05 0.53 5.73
CA LEU A 19 2.27 -0.46 4.99
C LEU A 19 0.95 -0.81 5.70
N GLY A 20 0.99 -0.94 7.03
CA GLY A 20 -0.20 -1.13 7.85
C GLY A 20 -1.20 0.02 7.70
N GLN A 21 -0.72 1.26 7.77
CA GLN A 21 -1.55 2.45 7.60
C GLN A 21 -2.17 2.54 6.20
N ILE A 22 -1.41 2.22 5.14
CA ILE A 22 -1.92 2.20 3.76
C ILE A 22 -3.03 1.16 3.60
N ASN A 23 -2.80 -0.06 4.10
CA ASN A 23 -3.80 -1.13 4.03
C ASN A 23 -5.08 -0.77 4.81
N GLN A 24 -4.94 -0.12 5.97
CA GLN A 24 -6.08 0.36 6.74
C GLN A 24 -6.88 1.41 5.97
N GLN A 25 -6.21 2.39 5.36
CA GLN A 25 -6.87 3.40 4.54
C GLN A 25 -7.61 2.77 3.34
N MET A 26 -7.03 1.74 2.74
CA MET A 26 -7.66 0.99 1.65
C MET A 26 -8.94 0.28 2.10
N SER A 27 -8.94 -0.38 3.26
CA SER A 27 -10.15 -1.01 3.82
C SER A 27 -11.20 0.03 4.18
N ILE A 28 -10.82 1.17 4.79
CA ILE A 28 -11.75 2.27 5.07
C ILE A 28 -12.43 2.76 3.78
N LEU A 29 -11.66 2.96 2.70
CA LEU A 29 -12.20 3.44 1.43
C LEU A 29 -13.21 2.45 0.83
N GLN A 30 -12.93 1.15 0.92
CA GLN A 30 -13.81 0.10 0.41
C GLN A 30 -15.07 -0.05 1.27
N ASP A 31 -14.89 -0.23 2.57
CA ASP A 31 -15.94 -0.69 3.47
C ASP A 31 -16.79 0.47 3.99
N SER A 32 -16.16 1.60 4.30
CA SER A 32 -16.84 2.73 4.95
C SER A 32 -17.35 3.78 3.97
N VAL A 33 -16.92 3.73 2.70
CA VAL A 33 -17.24 4.77 1.72
C VAL A 33 -17.88 4.19 0.47
N ARG A 34 -17.22 3.25 -0.20
CA ARG A 34 -17.72 2.69 -1.47
C ARG A 34 -18.98 1.85 -1.29
N ALA A 35 -18.98 0.92 -0.33
CA ALA A 35 -20.13 0.05 -0.10
C ALA A 35 -21.41 0.81 0.29
N PRO A 36 -21.37 1.79 1.22
CA PRO A 36 -22.55 2.63 1.52
C PRO A 36 -23.07 3.42 0.33
N ILE A 37 -22.18 3.98 -0.49
CA ILE A 37 -22.59 4.75 -1.68
C ILE A 37 -23.22 3.85 -2.74
N GLN A 38 -22.70 2.65 -2.96
CA GLN A 38 -23.35 1.68 -3.85
C GLN A 38 -24.73 1.26 -3.32
N ALA A 39 -24.86 1.06 -2.02
CA ALA A 39 -26.15 0.77 -1.39
C ALA A 39 -27.15 1.94 -1.56
N MET A 40 -26.69 3.19 -1.40
CA MET A 40 -27.49 4.38 -1.62
C MET A 40 -27.94 4.51 -3.08
N ILE A 41 -27.04 4.32 -4.05
CA ILE A 41 -27.41 4.34 -5.48
C ILE A 41 -28.49 3.29 -5.78
N SER A 42 -28.37 2.09 -5.21
CA SER A 42 -29.37 1.03 -5.39
C SER A 42 -30.74 1.42 -4.84
N GLN A 43 -30.77 2.01 -3.64
CA GLN A 43 -32.00 2.54 -3.02
C GLN A 43 -32.63 3.68 -3.82
N VAL A 44 -31.83 4.58 -4.38
CA VAL A 44 -32.32 5.67 -5.23
C VAL A 44 -32.89 5.11 -6.53
N THR A 45 -32.18 4.17 -7.16
CA THR A 45 -32.59 3.53 -8.41
C THR A 45 -33.85 2.67 -8.23
N SER A 46 -34.11 2.13 -7.03
CA SER A 46 -35.34 1.39 -6.72
C SER A 46 -36.56 2.28 -6.47
N GLY A 47 -36.41 3.61 -6.60
CA GLY A 47 -37.51 4.56 -6.56
C GLY A 47 -37.81 5.13 -5.19
N ILE A 48 -36.96 4.92 -4.17
CA ILE A 48 -37.10 5.58 -2.85
C ILE A 48 -36.94 7.10 -2.98
N TRP A 49 -36.14 7.55 -3.95
CA TRP A 49 -35.96 8.95 -4.29
C TRP A 49 -36.07 9.13 -5.81
N VAL A 50 -36.97 10.00 -6.25
CA VAL A 50 -37.26 10.23 -7.67
C VAL A 50 -37.20 11.72 -8.00
N GLY A 51 -36.63 12.05 -9.14
CA GLY A 51 -36.55 13.40 -9.69
C GLY A 51 -35.15 13.76 -10.18
N LYS A 52 -35.01 14.95 -10.79
CA LYS A 52 -33.74 15.39 -11.40
C LYS A 52 -32.53 15.35 -10.47
N GLY A 53 -32.74 15.59 -9.17
CA GLY A 53 -31.67 15.50 -8.16
C GLY A 53 -31.23 14.06 -7.89
N ALA A 54 -32.17 13.11 -7.90
CA ALA A 54 -31.89 11.69 -7.77
C ALA A 54 -31.08 11.18 -8.97
N ASP A 55 -31.50 11.56 -10.18
CA ASP A 55 -30.79 11.22 -11.42
C ASP A 55 -29.37 11.81 -11.44
N ALA A 56 -29.23 13.08 -11.04
CA ALA A 56 -27.93 13.76 -10.97
C ALA A 56 -27.00 13.09 -9.94
N PHE A 57 -27.52 12.74 -8.76
CA PHE A 57 -26.77 12.02 -7.74
C PHE A 57 -26.27 10.67 -8.25
N VAL A 58 -27.16 9.84 -8.82
CA VAL A 58 -26.78 8.53 -9.37
C VAL A 58 -25.73 8.71 -10.47
N ASN A 59 -25.90 9.70 -11.33
CA ASN A 59 -24.98 10.01 -12.42
C ASN A 59 -23.59 10.43 -11.91
N GLU A 60 -23.54 11.33 -10.93
CA GLU A 60 -22.28 11.81 -10.35
C GLU A 60 -21.57 10.71 -9.55
N CYS A 61 -22.30 9.93 -8.75
CA CYS A 61 -21.69 8.83 -8.01
C CYS A 61 -21.18 7.73 -8.94
N THR A 62 -21.90 7.41 -10.00
CA THR A 62 -21.51 6.36 -10.96
C THR A 62 -20.34 6.78 -11.83
N ASN A 63 -20.29 8.04 -12.28
CA ASN A 63 -19.31 8.47 -13.27
C ASN A 63 -18.07 9.16 -12.68
N LEU A 64 -18.18 9.72 -11.47
CA LEU A 64 -17.09 10.43 -10.83
C LEU A 64 -16.64 9.72 -9.56
N PHE A 65 -17.56 9.46 -8.65
CA PHE A 65 -17.21 9.01 -7.31
C PHE A 65 -16.67 7.57 -7.28
N ILE A 66 -17.42 6.60 -7.82
CA ILE A 66 -17.00 5.19 -7.84
C ILE A 66 -15.68 5.04 -8.60
N PRO A 67 -15.52 5.55 -9.84
CA PRO A 67 -14.26 5.45 -10.57
C PRO A 67 -13.11 6.17 -9.87
N GLY A 68 -13.37 7.31 -9.22
CA GLY A 68 -12.39 8.03 -8.42
C GLY A 68 -11.91 7.21 -7.22
N SER A 69 -12.82 6.54 -6.52
CA SER A 69 -12.49 5.66 -5.40
C SER A 69 -11.68 4.43 -5.84
N ASP A 70 -12.00 3.86 -7.00
CA ASP A 70 -11.28 2.71 -7.56
C ASP A 70 -9.83 3.11 -7.91
N ARG A 71 -9.61 4.30 -8.48
CA ARG A 71 -8.26 4.84 -8.74
C ARG A 71 -7.45 5.05 -7.45
N LEU A 72 -8.08 5.53 -6.37
CA LEU A 72 -7.39 5.68 -5.09
C LEU A 72 -6.94 4.33 -4.53
N ILE A 73 -7.78 3.31 -4.61
CA ILE A 73 -7.44 1.92 -4.22
C ILE A 73 -6.27 1.41 -5.07
N GLU A 74 -6.30 1.63 -6.38
CA GLU A 74 -5.21 1.24 -7.28
C GLU A 74 -3.89 1.93 -6.93
N HIS A 75 -3.92 3.22 -6.60
CA HIS A 75 -2.73 3.95 -6.16
C HIS A 75 -2.19 3.44 -4.83
N CYS A 76 -3.06 3.15 -3.85
CA CYS A 76 -2.66 2.53 -2.59
C CYS A 76 -2.00 1.16 -2.82
N SER A 77 -2.59 0.33 -3.69
CA SER A 77 -2.03 -0.98 -4.05
C SER A 77 -0.65 -0.86 -4.71
N THR A 78 -0.53 0.05 -5.69
CA THR A 78 0.74 0.32 -6.40
C THR A 78 1.82 0.81 -5.45
N LEU A 79 1.47 1.69 -4.50
CA LEU A 79 2.38 2.19 -3.49
C LEU A 79 2.86 1.05 -2.58
N THR A 80 1.94 0.21 -2.08
CA THR A 80 2.26 -0.98 -1.28
C THR A 80 3.22 -1.92 -2.01
N THR A 81 2.97 -2.23 -3.29
CA THR A 81 3.86 -3.07 -4.10
C THR A 81 5.24 -2.42 -4.27
N SER A 82 5.30 -1.12 -4.52
CA SER A 82 6.56 -0.40 -4.71
C SER A 82 7.39 -0.37 -3.42
N ILE A 83 6.74 -0.16 -2.27
CA ILE A 83 7.36 -0.19 -0.95
C ILE A 83 7.93 -1.59 -0.64
N ASN A 84 7.16 -2.65 -0.87
CA ASN A 84 7.63 -4.02 -0.68
C ASN A 84 8.83 -4.34 -1.57
N ARG A 85 8.78 -3.95 -2.85
CA ARG A 85 9.92 -4.12 -3.77
C ARG A 85 11.17 -3.38 -3.29
N ALA A 86 11.02 -2.16 -2.79
CA ALA A 86 12.14 -1.40 -2.23
C ALA A 86 12.75 -2.11 -1.02
N ALA A 87 11.91 -2.68 -0.14
CA ALA A 87 12.35 -3.47 1.00
C ALA A 87 13.19 -4.68 0.56
N ASP A 88 12.69 -5.45 -0.41
CA ASP A 88 13.39 -6.63 -0.95
C ASP A 88 14.76 -6.28 -1.53
N VAL A 89 14.85 -5.17 -2.27
CA VAL A 89 16.12 -4.65 -2.81
C VAL A 89 17.10 -4.32 -1.68
N MET A 90 16.63 -3.67 -0.61
CA MET A 90 17.48 -3.40 0.57
C MET A 90 17.98 -4.70 1.22
N GLU A 91 17.15 -5.74 1.30
CA GLU A 91 17.59 -7.04 1.85
C GLU A 91 18.63 -7.74 0.97
N GLN A 92 18.46 -7.66 -0.35
CA GLN A 92 19.42 -8.23 -1.30
C GLN A 92 20.76 -7.49 -1.23
N ALA A 93 20.73 -6.16 -1.16
CA ALA A 93 21.93 -5.35 -1.01
C ALA A 93 22.69 -5.67 0.29
N ASP A 94 22.01 -5.85 1.42
CA ASP A 94 22.67 -6.25 2.69
C ASP A 94 23.31 -7.64 2.57
N ARG A 95 22.62 -8.60 1.93
CA ARG A 95 23.16 -9.94 1.69
C ARG A 95 24.41 -9.92 0.80
N GLN A 96 24.40 -9.15 -0.27
CA GLN A 96 25.55 -9.00 -1.15
C GLN A 96 26.73 -8.33 -0.44
N ALA A 97 26.49 -7.27 0.32
CA ALA A 97 27.52 -6.58 1.08
C ALA A 97 28.17 -7.51 2.13
N ARG A 98 27.39 -8.34 2.82
CA ARG A 98 27.92 -9.37 3.74
C ARG A 98 28.80 -10.38 3.02
N GLY A 99 28.31 -10.94 1.90
CA GLY A 99 29.09 -11.91 1.13
C GLY A 99 30.43 -11.35 0.66
N LEU A 100 30.47 -10.08 0.23
CA LEU A 100 31.72 -9.41 -0.13
C LEU A 100 32.67 -9.23 1.06
N VAL A 101 32.15 -8.85 2.22
CA VAL A 101 32.95 -8.70 3.46
C VAL A 101 33.49 -10.04 3.94
N ASP A 102 32.68 -11.10 3.92
CA ASP A 102 33.07 -12.44 4.36
C ASP A 102 34.15 -13.01 3.43
N ASN A 103 34.01 -12.80 2.11
CA ASN A 103 35.04 -13.16 1.12
C ASN A 103 36.36 -12.40 1.35
N LEU A 104 36.30 -11.09 1.60
CA LEU A 104 37.49 -10.28 1.92
C LEU A 104 38.15 -10.77 3.21
N ALA A 105 37.38 -11.03 4.26
CA ALA A 105 37.90 -11.53 5.53
C ALA A 105 38.58 -12.89 5.38
N GLY A 106 38.00 -13.79 4.57
CA GLY A 106 38.62 -15.08 4.25
C GLY A 106 39.92 -14.95 3.47
N VAL A 107 40.02 -13.99 2.53
CA VAL A 107 41.29 -13.68 1.86
C VAL A 107 42.31 -13.21 2.88
N PHE A 108 41.98 -12.25 3.75
CA PHE A 108 42.90 -11.74 4.78
C PHE A 108 43.36 -12.81 5.79
N GLN A 109 42.51 -13.77 6.15
CA GLN A 109 42.90 -14.91 7.00
C GLN A 109 43.83 -15.91 6.32
N ASN A 110 43.83 -15.99 4.99
CA ASN A 110 44.71 -16.91 4.26
C ASN A 110 46.10 -16.31 3.95
N ILE A 111 46.27 -14.99 4.12
CA ILE A 111 47.56 -14.30 3.90
C ILE A 111 48.30 -13.95 5.21
N TYR A 112 47.70 -14.23 6.37
CA TYR A 112 48.30 -14.02 7.69
C TYR A 112 48.44 -15.34 8.47
#